data_AF-A0A8X8XTJ0-F1
#
_entry.id   AF-A0A8X8XTJ0-F1
#
_cell.length_a   1.000
_cell.length_b   1.000
_cell.length_c   1.000
_cell.angle_alpha   90.00
_cell.angle_beta   90.00
_cell.angle_gamma   90.00
#
_symmetry.space_group_name_H-M   'P 1'
#
loop_
_entity.id
_entity.type
_entity.pdbx_description
1 polymer ?
#
loop_
_entity_poly.entity_id
_entity_poly.type
_entity_poly.pdbx_seq_one_letter_code
_entity_poly.pdbx_strand_id
1 'polypeptide(L)'
;MAGTAEIDPQLVISYKFPESTYSYTERDAALYALGVGACSRDPVDDNELKYVYHQDGQQSIEVLPTFASLFSAGLQSQIIEMPGLVFDPRLLLHGQQYIEIYKPLPSNGCILNKATVSGLHDKGKSTVLEVEILSYEKESGVQLCMQRAAVYLRGAGGFSQSPQPYSYTKYPSGQISTYKIPKSQPFVVFEECTHPSQALLYRLSGDYNPLHSDPRVAEIAGYLLN
;
A
#
# COMPACT_ATOMS: atom_id res chain seq x y z
N MET A 1 8.90 -36.58 -9.28
CA MET A 1 8.51 -35.50 -8.36
C MET A 1 9.17 -34.23 -8.87
N ALA A 2 8.41 -33.36 -9.55
CA ALA A 2 8.93 -32.07 -9.99
C ALA A 2 9.15 -31.24 -8.73
N GLY A 3 10.39 -30.80 -8.49
CA GLY A 3 10.69 -29.90 -7.37
C GLY A 3 9.80 -28.67 -7.51
N THR A 4 8.98 -28.41 -6.51
CA THR A 4 8.34 -27.10 -6.35
C THR A 4 9.45 -26.08 -6.39
N ALA A 5 9.41 -25.14 -7.35
CA ALA A 5 10.40 -24.08 -7.41
C ALA A 5 10.31 -23.30 -6.08
N GLU A 6 11.30 -23.46 -5.22
CA GLU A 6 11.37 -22.80 -3.93
C GLU A 6 11.83 -21.35 -4.11
N ILE A 7 11.47 -20.48 -3.15
CA ILE A 7 11.95 -19.11 -3.11
C ILE A 7 13.49 -19.13 -2.98
N ASP A 8 14.18 -18.36 -3.80
CA ASP A 8 15.61 -18.08 -3.65
C ASP A 8 15.79 -16.74 -2.91
N PRO A 9 16.14 -16.77 -1.61
CA PRO A 9 16.21 -15.56 -0.82
C PRO A 9 17.28 -14.58 -1.29
N GLN A 10 18.38 -15.07 -1.86
CA GLN A 10 19.50 -14.22 -2.29
C GLN A 10 19.13 -13.43 -3.54
N LEU A 11 18.43 -14.06 -4.49
CA LEU A 11 17.88 -13.36 -5.66
C LEU A 11 16.84 -12.31 -5.24
N VAL A 12 15.95 -12.64 -4.30
CA VAL A 12 14.93 -11.71 -3.82
C VAL A 12 15.54 -10.50 -3.12
N ILE A 13 16.43 -10.67 -2.14
CA ILE A 13 16.96 -9.53 -1.37
C ILE A 13 17.92 -8.64 -2.18
N SER A 14 18.55 -9.20 -3.22
CA SER A 14 19.44 -8.44 -4.11
C SER A 14 18.71 -7.76 -5.26
N TYR A 15 17.42 -8.06 -5.46
CA TYR A 15 16.61 -7.51 -6.53
C TYR A 15 16.60 -5.97 -6.51
N LYS A 16 16.78 -5.39 -7.69
CA LYS A 16 16.72 -3.95 -7.93
C LYS A 16 15.46 -3.65 -8.70
N PHE A 17 14.49 -3.06 -8.02
CA PHE A 17 13.30 -2.55 -8.68
C PHE A 17 13.71 -1.44 -9.66
N PRO A 18 13.12 -1.40 -10.87
CA PRO A 18 13.27 -0.24 -11.74
C PRO A 18 12.63 0.98 -11.06
N GLU A 19 13.23 2.16 -11.26
CA GLU A 19 12.58 3.40 -10.84
C GLU A 19 11.24 3.55 -11.59
N SER A 20 10.23 4.04 -10.89
CA SER A 20 8.90 4.26 -11.46
C SER A 20 8.43 5.68 -11.18
N THR A 21 7.48 6.16 -11.98
CA THR A 21 6.88 7.48 -11.78
C THR A 21 5.38 7.38 -11.60
N TYR A 22 4.83 8.23 -10.73
CA TYR A 22 3.39 8.40 -10.55
C TYR A 22 3.04 9.86 -10.75
N SER A 23 2.21 10.15 -11.75
CA SER A 23 1.75 11.52 -12.02
C SER A 23 0.28 11.64 -11.68
N TYR A 24 -0.10 12.76 -11.06
CA TYR A 24 -1.48 13.04 -10.69
C TYR A 24 -1.78 14.53 -10.80
N THR A 25 -3.07 14.82 -10.90
CA THR A 25 -3.64 16.16 -10.91
C THR A 25 -4.50 16.38 -9.68
N GLU A 26 -4.99 17.60 -9.50
CA GLU A 26 -5.92 17.96 -8.43
C GLU A 26 -7.22 17.15 -8.52
N ARG A 27 -7.62 16.75 -9.73
CA ARG A 27 -8.78 15.87 -9.94
C ARG A 27 -8.56 14.52 -9.25
N ASP A 28 -7.36 13.96 -9.36
CA ASP A 28 -7.06 12.63 -8.82
C ASP A 28 -6.94 12.69 -7.29
N ALA A 29 -6.35 13.78 -6.76
CA ALA A 29 -6.31 14.04 -5.32
C ALA A 29 -7.72 14.19 -4.72
N ALA A 30 -8.59 14.99 -5.35
CA ALA A 30 -9.97 15.18 -4.90
C ALA A 30 -10.80 13.88 -5.04
N LEU A 31 -10.62 13.12 -6.14
CA LEU A 31 -11.28 11.84 -6.36
C LEU A 31 -10.91 10.82 -5.27
N TYR A 32 -9.64 10.76 -4.89
CA TYR A 32 -9.20 9.94 -3.78
C TYR A 32 -9.85 10.39 -2.47
N ALA A 33 -9.86 11.69 -2.18
CA ALA A 33 -10.43 12.22 -0.95
C ALA A 33 -11.90 11.80 -0.78
N LEU A 34 -12.71 11.98 -1.83
CA LEU A 34 -14.09 11.50 -1.87
C LEU A 34 -14.17 9.96 -1.76
N GLY A 35 -13.29 9.24 -2.44
CA GLY A 35 -13.23 7.78 -2.41
C GLY A 35 -12.92 7.19 -1.03
N VAL A 36 -12.21 7.92 -0.17
CA VAL A 36 -11.94 7.54 1.23
C VAL A 36 -12.92 8.16 2.23
N GLY A 37 -13.93 8.90 1.76
CA GLY A 37 -15.04 9.36 2.58
C GLY A 37 -15.02 10.84 2.96
N ALA A 38 -14.08 11.64 2.48
CA ALA A 38 -14.13 13.10 2.70
C ALA A 38 -15.44 13.66 2.14
N CYS A 39 -16.07 14.57 2.89
CA CYS A 39 -17.36 15.20 2.64
C CYS A 39 -18.55 14.23 2.58
N SER A 40 -18.39 12.96 2.99
CA SER A 40 -19.45 11.95 2.89
C SER A 40 -20.59 12.18 3.88
N ARG A 41 -20.25 12.64 5.09
CA ARG A 41 -21.21 12.92 6.16
C ARG A 41 -21.87 14.28 6.00
N ASP A 42 -21.08 15.29 5.66
CA ASP A 42 -21.56 16.66 5.42
C ASP A 42 -20.82 17.24 4.19
N PRO A 43 -21.52 17.46 3.06
CA PRO A 43 -20.90 17.94 1.83
C PRO A 43 -20.43 19.40 1.92
N VAL A 44 -20.78 20.13 2.98
CA VAL A 44 -20.39 21.54 3.19
C VAL A 44 -19.54 21.74 4.45
N ASP A 45 -18.92 20.68 4.98
CA ASP A 45 -17.96 20.81 6.08
C ASP A 45 -16.68 21.51 5.61
N ASP A 46 -16.47 22.74 6.07
CA ASP A 46 -15.29 23.54 5.77
C ASP A 46 -13.96 22.84 6.12
N ASN A 47 -13.96 21.91 7.08
CA ASN A 47 -12.77 21.15 7.45
C ASN A 47 -12.39 20.09 6.41
N GLU A 48 -13.37 19.59 5.64
CA GLU A 48 -13.18 18.54 4.64
C GLU A 48 -13.20 19.08 3.21
N LEU A 49 -13.94 20.18 2.98
CA LEU A 49 -14.04 20.83 1.68
C LEU A 49 -12.66 21.16 1.10
N LYS A 50 -11.70 21.55 1.93
CA LYS A 50 -10.31 21.84 1.52
C LYS A 50 -9.61 20.71 0.75
N TYR A 51 -10.09 19.46 0.85
CA TYR A 51 -9.54 18.32 0.10
C TYR A 51 -10.12 18.16 -1.31
N VAL A 52 -11.23 18.83 -1.62
CA VAL A 52 -11.97 18.70 -2.89
C VAL A 52 -12.17 20.03 -3.60
N TYR A 53 -12.19 21.14 -2.86
CA TYR A 53 -12.43 22.49 -3.31
C TYR A 53 -11.68 23.50 -2.43
N HIS A 54 -11.20 24.59 -3.04
CA HIS A 54 -10.66 25.72 -2.29
C HIS A 54 -11.06 27.04 -2.97
N GLN A 55 -11.36 28.07 -2.18
CA GLN A 55 -11.83 29.37 -2.68
C GLN A 55 -10.81 30.06 -3.60
N ASP A 56 -9.52 29.85 -3.35
CA ASP A 56 -8.41 30.38 -4.17
C ASP A 56 -8.13 29.54 -5.43
N GLY A 57 -8.97 28.54 -5.73
CA GLY A 57 -8.89 27.69 -6.91
C GLY A 57 -8.36 26.29 -6.62
N GLN A 58 -8.57 25.38 -7.58
CA GLN A 58 -8.34 23.93 -7.41
C GLN A 58 -6.88 23.59 -7.06
N GLN A 59 -5.91 24.35 -7.55
CA GLN A 59 -4.49 24.18 -7.24
C GLN A 59 -4.15 24.41 -5.76
N SER A 60 -5.08 24.96 -4.98
CA SER A 60 -4.92 25.25 -3.55
C SER A 60 -5.56 24.20 -2.64
N ILE A 61 -6.14 23.11 -3.19
CA ILE A 61 -6.65 22.02 -2.35
C ILE A 61 -5.50 21.37 -1.57
N GLU A 62 -5.83 20.89 -0.37
CA GLU A 62 -4.92 20.03 0.39
C GLU A 62 -5.04 18.58 -0.06
N VAL A 63 -3.97 17.81 0.08
CA VAL A 63 -3.97 16.38 -0.24
C VAL A 63 -3.88 15.57 1.04
N LEU A 64 -4.78 14.61 1.21
CA LEU A 64 -4.74 13.70 2.36
C LEU A 64 -3.41 12.96 2.40
N PRO A 65 -2.71 12.90 3.56
CA PRO A 65 -1.43 12.21 3.71
C PRO A 65 -1.42 10.78 3.17
N THR A 66 -2.54 10.06 3.31
CA THR A 66 -2.70 8.68 2.88
C THR A 66 -2.75 8.52 1.37
N PHE A 67 -2.94 9.60 0.58
CA PHE A 67 -2.84 9.59 -0.88
C PHE A 67 -1.50 9.03 -1.36
N ALA A 68 -0.44 9.18 -0.55
CA ALA A 68 0.86 8.57 -0.81
C ALA A 68 0.75 7.07 -1.09
N SER A 69 -0.23 6.33 -0.52
CA SER A 69 -0.46 4.91 -0.79
C SER A 69 -0.62 4.56 -2.28
N LEU A 70 -1.00 5.54 -3.10
CA LEU A 70 -1.16 5.35 -4.54
C LEU A 70 0.15 5.44 -5.33
N PHE A 71 1.21 6.05 -4.75
CA PHE A 71 2.49 6.23 -5.44
C PHE A 71 3.17 4.89 -5.77
N SER A 72 2.86 3.84 -5.02
CA SER A 72 3.30 2.47 -5.28
C SER A 72 2.53 1.76 -6.41
N ALA A 73 1.81 2.49 -7.26
CA ALA A 73 1.14 1.91 -8.43
C ALA A 73 2.12 1.08 -9.27
N GLY A 74 1.72 -0.14 -9.61
CA GLY A 74 2.55 -1.09 -10.36
C GLY A 74 3.49 -1.96 -9.50
N LEU A 75 3.64 -1.68 -8.20
CA LEU A 75 4.46 -2.52 -7.31
C LEU A 75 4.03 -3.98 -7.34
N GLN A 76 2.73 -4.25 -7.35
CA GLN A 76 2.21 -5.62 -7.39
C GLN A 76 2.71 -6.39 -8.63
N SER A 77 2.68 -5.77 -9.81
CA SER A 77 3.21 -6.37 -11.03
C SER A 77 4.71 -6.64 -10.93
N GLN A 78 5.47 -5.69 -10.36
CA GLN A 78 6.91 -5.87 -10.13
C GLN A 78 7.21 -7.02 -9.16
N ILE A 79 6.39 -7.22 -8.12
CA ILE A 79 6.53 -8.35 -7.18
C ILE A 79 6.22 -9.68 -7.88
N ILE A 80 5.18 -9.73 -8.71
CA ILE A 80 4.80 -10.95 -9.46
C ILE A 80 5.92 -11.38 -10.41
N GLU A 81 6.62 -10.40 -11.01
CA GLU A 81 7.71 -10.65 -11.97
C GLU A 81 9.10 -10.77 -11.30
N MET A 82 9.17 -10.70 -9.97
CA MET A 82 10.43 -10.67 -9.24
C MET A 82 11.19 -12.02 -9.32
N PRO A 83 12.44 -12.05 -9.82
CA PRO A 83 13.25 -13.25 -9.84
C PRO A 83 13.47 -13.86 -8.46
N GLY A 84 13.41 -15.18 -8.37
CA GLY A 84 13.58 -15.91 -7.11
C GLY A 84 12.36 -15.90 -6.19
N LEU A 85 11.28 -15.18 -6.53
CA LEU A 85 10.03 -15.23 -5.79
C LEU A 85 9.00 -16.08 -6.52
N VAL A 86 8.64 -17.23 -5.94
CA VAL A 86 7.65 -18.14 -6.52
C VAL A 86 6.44 -18.20 -5.61
N PHE A 87 5.27 -17.79 -6.11
CA PHE A 87 4.01 -17.81 -5.38
C PHE A 87 2.83 -17.80 -6.36
N ASP A 88 1.63 -18.11 -5.86
CA ASP A 88 0.38 -17.91 -6.60
C ASP A 88 -0.13 -16.47 -6.37
N PRO A 89 -0.22 -15.62 -7.39
CA PRO A 89 -0.68 -14.24 -7.25
C PRO A 89 -2.09 -14.10 -6.65
N ARG A 90 -2.94 -15.13 -6.79
CA ARG A 90 -4.30 -15.15 -6.21
C ARG A 90 -4.28 -15.31 -4.69
N LEU A 91 -3.16 -15.78 -4.14
CA LEU A 91 -2.98 -16.01 -2.71
C LEU A 91 -2.24 -14.87 -2.00
N LEU A 92 -1.81 -13.85 -2.75
CA LEU A 92 -1.21 -12.62 -2.22
C LEU A 92 -2.25 -11.80 -1.47
N LEU A 93 -1.90 -11.38 -0.26
CA LEU A 93 -2.66 -10.40 0.51
C LEU A 93 -1.77 -9.20 0.82
N HIS A 94 -2.34 -8.00 0.73
CA HIS A 94 -1.72 -6.81 1.35
C HIS A 94 -1.88 -6.95 2.86
N GLY A 95 -0.78 -7.22 3.57
CA GLY A 95 -0.79 -7.51 5.00
C GLY A 95 -0.71 -6.25 5.87
N GLN A 96 0.28 -5.39 5.60
CA GLN A 96 0.51 -4.18 6.39
C GLN A 96 0.97 -3.03 5.50
N GLN A 97 0.60 -1.81 5.88
CA GLN A 97 1.05 -0.58 5.25
C GLN A 97 1.62 0.35 6.33
N TYR A 98 2.74 0.99 6.02
CA TYR A 98 3.31 2.09 6.77
C TYR A 98 3.56 3.26 5.81
N ILE A 99 3.33 4.48 6.31
CA ILE A 99 3.56 5.73 5.57
C ILE A 99 4.17 6.72 6.56
N GLU A 100 5.25 7.37 6.14
CA GLU A 100 5.89 8.47 6.84
C GLU A 100 6.01 9.66 5.90
N ILE A 101 5.42 10.79 6.30
CA ILE A 101 5.35 12.01 5.49
C ILE A 101 6.39 12.99 5.98
N TYR A 102 7.32 13.38 5.10
CA TYR A 102 8.37 14.36 5.37
C TYR A 102 7.95 15.77 4.95
N LYS A 103 7.09 15.89 3.93
CA LYS A 103 6.54 17.14 3.40
C LYS A 103 5.08 16.95 2.99
N PRO A 104 4.23 17.99 3.10
CA PRO A 104 2.89 17.96 2.52
C PRO A 104 2.96 17.57 1.04
N LEU A 105 2.01 16.76 0.59
CA LEU A 105 1.91 16.36 -0.81
C LEU A 105 1.35 17.55 -1.62
N PRO A 106 1.94 17.88 -2.79
CA PRO A 106 1.42 18.95 -3.63
C PRO A 106 0.06 18.57 -4.21
N SER A 107 -0.77 19.54 -4.58
CA SER A 107 -2.11 19.33 -5.12
C SER A 107 -2.11 18.65 -6.49
N ASN A 108 -1.01 18.76 -7.23
CA ASN A 108 -0.68 17.98 -8.43
C ASN A 108 0.83 17.68 -8.45
N GLY A 109 1.28 16.74 -9.28
CA GLY A 109 2.72 16.56 -9.48
C GLY A 109 3.12 15.28 -10.19
N CYS A 110 4.42 15.14 -10.41
CA CYS A 110 5.05 13.91 -10.87
C CYS A 110 6.02 13.40 -9.80
N ILE A 111 5.76 12.20 -9.29
CA ILE A 111 6.50 11.58 -8.22
C ILE A 111 7.46 10.53 -8.79
N LEU A 112 8.72 10.58 -8.39
CA LEU A 112 9.71 9.54 -8.66
C LEU A 112 9.78 8.58 -7.46
N ASN A 113 9.61 7.29 -7.72
CA ASN A 113 9.60 6.25 -6.69
C ASN A 113 10.82 5.34 -6.83
N LYS A 114 11.45 5.04 -5.69
CA LYS A 114 12.59 4.12 -5.59
C LYS A 114 12.26 3.03 -4.58
N ALA A 115 11.95 1.84 -5.09
CA ALA A 115 11.57 0.69 -4.27
C ALA A 115 12.77 -0.21 -3.94
N THR A 116 12.80 -0.78 -2.74
CA THR A 116 13.78 -1.80 -2.35
C THR A 116 13.15 -2.84 -1.43
N VAL A 117 13.62 -4.09 -1.49
CA VAL A 117 13.26 -5.10 -0.48
C VAL A 117 13.82 -4.65 0.88
N SER A 118 12.95 -4.47 1.87
CA SER A 118 13.31 -4.10 3.25
C SER A 118 13.22 -5.27 4.22
N GLY A 119 12.48 -6.32 3.87
CA GLY A 119 12.31 -7.52 4.68
C GLY A 119 11.88 -8.74 3.87
N LEU A 120 12.33 -9.92 4.29
CA LEU A 120 11.91 -11.20 3.74
C LEU A 120 11.91 -12.24 4.85
N HIS A 121 10.73 -12.80 5.15
CA HIS A 121 10.55 -13.67 6.31
C HIS A 121 9.78 -14.93 5.92
N ASP A 122 10.39 -16.09 6.15
CA ASP A 122 9.69 -17.35 6.12
C ASP A 122 8.82 -17.49 7.39
N LYS A 123 7.53 -17.75 7.20
CA LYS A 123 6.56 -17.99 8.27
C LYS A 123 6.01 -19.42 8.22
N GLY A 124 6.76 -20.35 7.62
CA GLY A 124 6.44 -21.76 7.51
C GLY A 124 5.52 -22.07 6.34
N LYS A 125 4.23 -21.70 6.41
CA LYS A 125 3.28 -21.92 5.29
C LYS A 125 3.10 -20.71 4.38
N SER A 126 3.85 -19.65 4.65
CA SER A 126 3.73 -18.37 3.97
C SER A 126 5.04 -17.61 4.04
N THR A 127 5.14 -16.59 3.20
CA THR A 127 6.23 -15.62 3.22
C THR A 127 5.68 -14.23 3.44
N VAL A 128 6.38 -13.44 4.26
CA VAL A 128 6.20 -11.99 4.31
C VAL A 128 7.33 -11.36 3.51
N LEU A 129 6.99 -10.60 2.47
CA LEU A 129 7.91 -9.73 1.76
C LEU A 129 7.57 -8.29 2.14
N GLU A 130 8.56 -7.54 2.59
CA GLU A 130 8.43 -6.10 2.86
C GLU A 130 9.20 -5.33 1.80
N VAL A 131 8.50 -4.37 1.18
CA VAL A 131 9.09 -3.45 0.21
C VAL A 131 8.96 -2.03 0.74
N GLU A 132 10.09 -1.33 0.82
CA GLU A 132 10.16 0.09 1.17
C GLU A 132 10.30 0.92 -0.10
N ILE A 133 9.59 2.04 -0.14
CA ILE A 133 9.53 2.95 -1.29
C ILE A 133 9.82 4.35 -0.79
N LEU A 134 10.86 4.97 -1.36
CA LEU A 134 11.14 6.39 -1.17
C LEU A 134 10.57 7.16 -2.35
N SER A 135 9.79 8.20 -2.05
CA SER A 135 9.08 9.00 -3.06
C SER A 135 9.57 10.44 -3.03
N TYR A 136 9.91 10.95 -4.21
CA TYR A 136 10.47 12.27 -4.42
C TYR A 136 9.61 13.06 -5.41
N GLU A 137 9.44 14.36 -5.21
CA GLU A 137 8.97 15.23 -6.28
C GLU A 137 10.01 15.23 -7.40
N LYS A 138 9.61 14.83 -8.61
CA LYS A 138 10.55 14.51 -9.70
C LYS A 138 11.38 15.71 -10.15
N GLU A 139 10.80 16.91 -10.16
CA GLU A 139 11.47 18.11 -10.66
C GLU A 139 12.45 18.71 -9.65
N SER A 140 12.04 18.85 -8.39
CA SER A 140 12.89 19.46 -7.34
C SER A 140 13.83 18.47 -6.67
N GLY A 141 13.53 17.17 -6.72
CA GLY A 141 14.24 16.13 -5.97
C GLY A 141 13.92 16.11 -4.47
N VAL A 142 12.93 16.89 -4.00
CA VAL A 142 12.51 16.90 -2.60
C VAL A 142 11.87 15.56 -2.23
N GLN A 143 12.36 14.93 -1.16
CA GLN A 143 11.75 13.72 -0.61
C GLN A 143 10.43 14.06 0.09
N LEU A 144 9.34 13.47 -0.38
CA LEU A 144 7.99 13.75 0.14
C LEU A 144 7.61 12.77 1.24
N CYS A 145 7.84 11.48 1.00
CA CYS A 145 7.46 10.42 1.94
C CYS A 145 8.30 9.16 1.78
N MET A 146 8.22 8.30 2.80
CA MET A 146 8.60 6.90 2.75
C MET A 146 7.36 6.05 2.97
N GLN A 147 7.27 4.96 2.24
CA GLN A 147 6.21 3.97 2.40
C GLN A 147 6.81 2.60 2.58
N ARG A 148 6.05 1.73 3.24
CA ARG A 148 6.39 0.32 3.32
C ARG A 148 5.14 -0.52 3.22
N ALA A 149 5.15 -1.44 2.26
CA ALA A 149 4.12 -2.44 2.09
C ALA A 149 4.67 -3.80 2.49
N ALA A 150 3.95 -4.51 3.36
CA ALA A 150 4.21 -5.90 3.67
C ALA A 150 3.16 -6.76 2.96
N VAL A 151 3.59 -7.56 1.99
CA VAL A 151 2.72 -8.51 1.30
C VAL A 151 2.88 -9.90 1.92
N TYR A 152 1.75 -10.56 2.12
CA TYR A 152 1.65 -11.90 2.69
C TYR A 152 1.35 -12.91 1.60
N LEU A 153 2.34 -13.73 1.28
CA LEU A 153 2.32 -14.70 0.19
C LEU A 153 1.94 -16.07 0.76
N ARG A 154 0.64 -16.37 0.80
CA ARG A 154 0.14 -17.63 1.35
C ARG A 154 0.54 -18.80 0.45
N GLY A 155 0.92 -19.92 1.07
CA GLY A 155 1.36 -21.13 0.35
C GLY A 155 2.81 -21.08 -0.13
N ALA A 156 3.46 -19.92 -0.08
CA ALA A 156 4.82 -19.70 -0.57
C ALA A 156 5.84 -19.62 0.57
N GLY A 157 5.81 -20.53 1.56
CA GLY A 157 6.76 -20.57 2.68
C GLY A 157 7.53 -21.89 2.76
N GLY A 158 8.33 -22.06 3.81
CA GLY A 158 9.02 -23.32 4.11
C GLY A 158 10.35 -23.51 3.40
N PHE A 159 10.86 -22.45 2.76
CA PHE A 159 12.13 -22.44 2.01
C PHE A 159 13.36 -22.37 2.93
N SER A 160 13.19 -22.19 4.24
CA SER A 160 14.30 -22.00 5.18
C SER A 160 15.20 -23.23 5.36
N GLN A 161 14.72 -24.45 5.03
CA GLN A 161 15.41 -25.74 5.18
C GLN A 161 16.17 -25.92 6.54
N SER A 162 15.78 -25.18 7.58
CA SER A 162 16.47 -25.01 8.86
C SER A 162 15.43 -24.85 9.98
N PRO A 163 15.74 -25.30 11.23
CA PRO A 163 14.84 -25.11 12.37
C PRO A 163 14.63 -23.64 12.76
N GLN A 164 15.54 -22.74 12.37
CA GLN A 164 15.35 -21.29 12.49
C GLN A 164 14.83 -20.76 11.14
N PRO A 165 13.59 -20.24 11.05
CA PRO A 165 13.08 -19.67 9.82
C PRO A 165 13.94 -18.52 9.33
N TYR A 166 14.16 -18.48 8.02
CA TYR A 166 14.86 -17.41 7.33
C TYR A 166 14.18 -16.08 7.59
N SER A 167 14.98 -15.09 7.98
CA SER A 167 14.52 -13.75 8.24
C SER A 167 15.61 -12.77 7.87
N TYR A 168 15.34 -11.97 6.85
CA TYR A 168 16.14 -10.83 6.46
C TYR A 168 15.39 -9.55 6.79
N THR A 169 16.09 -8.55 7.33
CA THR A 169 15.54 -7.21 7.53
C THR A 169 16.65 -6.17 7.40
N LYS A 170 16.31 -5.01 6.83
CA LYS A 170 17.17 -3.81 6.84
C LYS A 170 17.01 -2.98 8.11
N TYR A 171 16.07 -3.32 9.00
CA TYR A 171 15.85 -2.54 10.21
C TYR A 171 17.03 -2.66 11.18
N PRO A 172 17.43 -1.55 11.84
CA PRO A 172 18.36 -1.60 12.95
C PRO A 172 17.90 -2.60 14.01
N SER A 173 18.85 -3.36 14.56
CA SER A 173 18.58 -4.32 15.61
C SER A 173 17.88 -3.64 16.80
N GLY A 174 16.69 -4.12 17.18
CA GLY A 174 15.91 -3.56 18.29
C GLY A 174 14.80 -2.57 17.89
N GLN A 175 14.71 -2.19 16.61
CA GLN A 175 13.65 -1.30 16.10
C GLN A 175 12.45 -2.07 15.52
N ILE A 176 12.05 -3.18 16.14
CA ILE A 176 10.76 -3.81 15.84
C ILE A 176 9.75 -3.18 16.80
N SER A 177 9.11 -2.10 16.37
CA SER A 177 8.04 -1.45 17.13
C SER A 177 6.81 -2.36 17.11
N THR A 178 6.74 -3.29 18.05
CA THR A 178 5.45 -3.90 18.39
C THR A 178 4.61 -2.84 19.09
N TYR A 179 3.83 -2.08 18.33
CA TYR A 179 2.86 -1.17 18.93
C TYR A 179 1.80 -2.01 19.65
N LYS A 180 1.67 -1.81 20.96
CA LYS A 180 0.65 -2.46 21.78
C LYS A 180 -0.51 -1.50 21.92
N ILE A 181 -1.67 -1.88 21.39
CA ILE A 181 -2.91 -1.15 21.63
C ILE A 181 -3.19 -1.18 23.15
N PRO A 182 -3.35 -0.04 23.82
CA PRO A 182 -3.70 0.01 25.23
C PRO A 182 -4.99 -0.76 25.53
N LYS A 183 -5.04 -1.44 26.67
CA LYS A 183 -6.25 -2.17 27.12
C LYS A 183 -7.29 -1.27 27.80
N SER A 184 -7.01 0.03 27.94
CA SER A 184 -7.93 1.02 28.52
C SER A 184 -9.04 1.39 27.53
N GLN A 185 -10.09 2.07 28.02
CA GLN A 185 -11.08 2.68 27.13
C GLN A 185 -10.41 3.70 26.18
N PRO A 186 -10.86 3.80 24.92
CA PRO A 186 -10.41 4.85 23.99
C PRO A 186 -10.70 6.24 24.55
N PHE A 187 -9.81 7.20 24.30
CA PHE A 187 -10.03 8.60 24.68
C PHE A 187 -11.11 9.26 23.83
N VAL A 188 -11.16 8.93 22.54
CA VAL A 188 -12.12 9.43 21.56
C VAL A 188 -12.43 8.31 20.58
N VAL A 189 -13.67 8.26 20.11
CA VAL A 189 -14.14 7.35 19.06
C VAL A 189 -14.84 8.18 18.00
N PHE A 190 -14.46 7.95 16.75
CA PHE A 190 -15.13 8.51 15.57
C PHE A 190 -15.73 7.34 14.78
N GLU A 191 -16.93 7.54 14.25
CA GLU A 191 -17.63 6.57 13.43
C GLU A 191 -17.89 7.20 12.07
N GLU A 192 -17.44 6.52 11.02
CA GLU A 192 -17.65 6.93 9.63
C GLU A 192 -18.53 5.88 8.93
N CYS A 193 -19.51 6.37 8.17
CA CYS A 193 -20.41 5.51 7.41
C CYS A 193 -19.88 5.31 6.00
N THR A 194 -19.55 4.06 5.65
CA THR A 194 -19.16 3.76 4.27
C THR A 194 -20.37 3.69 3.34
N HIS A 195 -20.26 4.27 2.14
CA HIS A 195 -21.30 4.13 1.13
C HIS A 195 -21.30 2.72 0.51
N PRO A 196 -22.47 2.17 0.10
CA PRO A 196 -22.53 0.89 -0.61
C PRO A 196 -21.67 0.85 -1.89
N SER A 197 -21.48 2.00 -2.55
CA SER A 197 -20.65 2.14 -3.75
C SER A 197 -19.21 2.59 -3.47
N GLN A 198 -18.76 2.66 -2.20
CA GLN A 198 -17.47 3.26 -1.86
C GLN A 198 -16.28 2.53 -2.49
N ALA A 199 -16.31 1.19 -2.53
CA ALA A 199 -15.29 0.42 -3.23
C ALA A 199 -15.24 0.73 -4.74
N LEU A 200 -16.40 0.99 -5.36
CA LEU A 200 -16.51 1.35 -6.78
C LEU A 200 -15.97 2.75 -7.07
N LEU A 201 -16.06 3.67 -6.10
CA LEU A 201 -15.46 5.00 -6.19
C LEU A 201 -13.95 4.95 -5.92
N TYR A 202 -13.55 4.34 -4.80
CA TYR A 202 -12.15 4.27 -4.38
C TYR A 202 -11.25 3.62 -5.43
N ARG A 203 -11.70 2.54 -6.07
CA ARG A 203 -10.94 1.84 -7.13
C ARG A 203 -10.53 2.74 -8.30
N LEU A 204 -11.25 3.83 -8.55
CA LEU A 204 -10.89 4.81 -9.58
C LEU A 204 -9.59 5.58 -9.26
N SER A 205 -9.07 5.43 -8.03
CA SER A 205 -7.77 5.95 -7.60
C SER A 205 -6.59 5.05 -7.99
N GLY A 206 -6.84 3.83 -8.49
CA GLY A 206 -5.79 3.00 -9.12
C GLY A 206 -5.86 1.50 -8.88
N ASP A 207 -6.59 1.02 -7.86
CA ASP A 207 -6.72 -0.42 -7.60
C ASP A 207 -7.97 -1.00 -8.29
N TYR A 208 -7.77 -1.51 -9.50
CA TYR A 208 -8.84 -2.11 -10.30
C TYR A 208 -9.06 -3.61 -10.01
N ASN A 209 -8.49 -4.17 -8.93
CA ASN A 209 -8.64 -5.58 -8.60
C ASN A 209 -10.14 -5.96 -8.52
N PRO A 210 -10.59 -6.95 -9.32
CA PRO A 210 -12.01 -7.33 -9.38
C PRO A 210 -12.55 -7.87 -8.06
N LEU A 211 -11.69 -8.27 -7.11
CA LEU A 211 -12.09 -8.64 -5.75
C LEU A 211 -13.00 -7.58 -5.09
N HIS A 212 -12.81 -6.31 -5.42
CA HIS A 212 -13.54 -5.18 -4.83
C HIS A 212 -14.76 -4.72 -5.63
N SER A 213 -15.09 -5.38 -6.75
CA SER A 213 -16.17 -4.93 -7.63
C SER A 213 -16.98 -6.04 -8.31
N ASP A 214 -16.45 -7.25 -8.43
CA ASP A 214 -17.12 -8.40 -9.04
C ASP A 214 -17.51 -9.43 -7.96
N PRO A 215 -18.82 -9.60 -7.68
CA PRO A 215 -19.30 -10.56 -6.69
C PRO A 215 -18.85 -12.00 -6.95
N ARG A 216 -18.72 -12.42 -8.22
CA ARG A 216 -18.29 -13.80 -8.54
C ARG A 216 -16.84 -14.03 -8.18
N VAL A 217 -15.98 -13.04 -8.43
CA VAL A 217 -14.56 -13.12 -8.08
C VAL A 217 -14.39 -13.14 -6.55
N ALA A 218 -15.14 -12.29 -5.84
CA ALA A 218 -15.13 -12.28 -4.39
C ALA A 218 -15.61 -13.61 -3.79
N GLU A 219 -16.69 -14.19 -4.32
CA GLU A 219 -17.22 -15.49 -3.88
C GLU A 219 -16.19 -16.61 -4.08
N ILE A 220 -15.54 -16.67 -5.25
CA ILE A 220 -14.45 -17.62 -5.53
C ILE A 220 -13.28 -17.45 -4.55
N ALA A 221 -12.99 -16.21 -4.15
CA ALA A 221 -11.96 -15.89 -3.17
C ALA A 221 -12.38 -16.16 -1.70
N GLY A 222 -13.64 -16.55 -1.47
CA GLY A 222 -14.19 -16.89 -0.15
C GLY A 222 -14.81 -15.71 0.61
N TYR A 223 -15.20 -14.63 -0.07
CA TYR A 223 -15.81 -13.44 0.51
C TYR A 223 -17.21 -13.17 -0.06
N LEU A 224 -18.02 -12.42 0.70
CA LEU A 224 -19.29 -11.88 0.24
C LEU A 224 -19.13 -10.36 0.05
N LEU A 225 -19.42 -9.85 -1.14
CA LEU A 225 -19.61 -8.42 -1.35
C LEU A 225 -21.08 -8.10 -1.04
N ASN A 226 -21.30 -7.39 0.07
CA ASN A 226 -22.61 -6.85 0.45
C ASN A 226 -22.70 -5.37 0.09
#